data_AF-A0A2E3MYN2-F1
#
_entry.id   AF-A0A2E3MYN2-F1
#
_cell.length_a   1.000
_cell.length_b   1.000
_cell.length_c   1.000
_cell.angle_alpha   90.00
_cell.angle_beta   90.00
_cell.angle_gamma   90.00
#
_symmetry.space_group_name_H-M   'P 1'
#
loop_
_entity.id
_entity.type
_entity.pdbx_description
1 polymer ?
#
loop_
_entity_poly.entity_id
_entity_poly.type
_entity_poly.pdbx_seq_one_letter_code
_entity_poly.pdbx_strand_id
1 'polypeptide(L)'
;MTEKQVKKTKNKGGRPCKLTRRVQDRIVKALSVGCTQGIACKAAGIGARTYHRWITRGEEDIEAGNSSSDFAVFSRAVQRAEALFFERCAATISEASLDSWQAAAWMLERRLRDDYGKMPPPPKVDRLLEVGLVLFDVKEPMGQVETEHPNPVQVAGSGSRGQGSE
;
A
#
# COMPACT_ATOMS: atom_id res chain seq x y z
N MET A 1 46.67 11.21 -11.40
CA MET A 1 45.66 10.53 -12.23
C MET A 1 44.78 11.62 -12.84
N THR A 2 44.97 11.92 -14.11
CA THR A 2 44.39 13.10 -14.78
C THR A 2 43.00 12.80 -15.32
N GLU A 3 41.98 13.46 -14.76
CA GLU A 3 40.61 13.44 -15.27
C GLU A 3 40.55 14.06 -16.67
N LYS A 4 40.28 13.21 -17.68
CA LYS A 4 39.99 13.67 -19.05
C LYS A 4 38.61 14.33 -19.07
N GLN A 5 38.60 15.65 -19.22
CA GLN A 5 37.41 16.45 -19.50
C GLN A 5 36.80 16.04 -20.85
N VAL A 6 35.54 15.60 -20.85
CA VAL A 6 34.77 15.27 -22.06
C VAL A 6 34.32 16.55 -22.75
N LYS A 7 34.86 16.81 -23.95
CA LYS A 7 34.61 18.03 -24.73
C LYS A 7 33.22 17.96 -25.41
N LYS A 8 32.32 18.88 -25.07
CA LYS A 8 30.96 18.97 -25.64
C LYS A 8 31.00 19.55 -27.06
N THR A 9 30.60 18.78 -28.06
CA THR A 9 30.46 19.24 -29.45
C THR A 9 29.23 20.15 -29.61
N LYS A 10 29.41 21.32 -30.24
CA LYS A 10 28.32 22.26 -30.56
C LYS A 10 27.67 21.85 -31.88
N ASN A 11 26.39 21.47 -31.87
CA ASN A 11 25.61 21.21 -33.08
C ASN A 11 25.12 22.52 -33.75
N LYS A 12 25.06 22.52 -35.09
CA LYS A 12 24.60 23.66 -35.91
C LYS A 12 23.08 23.86 -35.77
N GLY A 13 22.69 24.93 -35.06
CA GLY A 13 21.54 25.79 -35.34
C GLY A 13 20.15 25.17 -35.49
N GLY A 14 19.56 24.67 -34.40
CA GLY A 14 18.11 24.59 -34.21
C GLY A 14 17.71 25.34 -32.94
N ARG A 15 16.43 25.74 -32.79
CA ARG A 15 15.94 26.32 -31.53
C ARG A 15 16.31 25.37 -30.39
N PRO A 16 17.05 25.81 -29.36
CA PRO A 16 17.55 24.91 -28.32
C PRO A 16 16.37 24.20 -27.65
N CYS A 17 16.44 22.87 -27.59
CA CYS A 17 15.45 22.08 -26.87
C CYS A 17 15.50 22.45 -25.39
N LYS A 18 14.32 22.70 -24.78
CA LYS A 18 14.22 23.01 -23.35
C LYS A 18 14.56 21.80 -22.46
N LEU A 19 14.65 20.59 -23.02
CA LEU A 19 15.01 19.36 -22.30
C LEU A 19 16.51 19.36 -21.98
N THR A 20 16.89 20.16 -20.99
CA THR A 20 18.25 20.19 -20.45
C THR A 20 18.38 19.18 -19.32
N ARG A 21 19.60 18.71 -19.03
CA ARG A 21 19.85 17.79 -17.91
C ARG A 21 19.33 18.33 -16.57
N ARG A 22 19.52 19.63 -16.31
CA ARG A 22 18.99 20.31 -15.13
C ARG A 22 17.46 20.22 -15.01
N VAL A 23 16.74 20.33 -16.13
CA VAL A 23 15.28 20.20 -16.15
C VAL A 23 14.87 18.75 -15.90
N GLN A 24 15.54 17.80 -16.55
CA GLN A 24 15.31 16.37 -16.33
C GLN A 24 15.49 16.00 -14.85
N ASP A 25 16.64 16.35 -14.27
CA ASP A 25 16.98 16.00 -12.89
C ASP A 25 15.99 16.61 -11.89
N ARG A 26 15.51 17.84 -12.12
CA ARG A 26 14.48 18.47 -11.26
C ARG A 26 13.15 17.72 -11.31
N ILE A 27 12.71 17.33 -12.50
CA ILE A 27 11.45 16.59 -12.67
C ILE A 27 11.56 15.21 -12.02
N VAL A 28 12.61 14.46 -12.36
CA VAL A 28 12.88 13.13 -11.80
C VAL A 28 12.96 13.17 -10.28
N LYS A 29 13.68 14.16 -9.71
CA LYS A 29 13.74 14.35 -8.26
C LYS A 29 12.36 14.60 -7.65
N ALA A 30 11.56 15.50 -8.23
CA ALA A 30 10.22 15.80 -7.71
C ALA A 30 9.31 14.57 -7.74
N LEU A 31 9.30 13.83 -8.87
CA LEU A 31 8.50 12.62 -9.01
C LEU A 31 8.94 11.51 -8.05
N SER A 32 10.25 11.39 -7.80
CA SER A 32 10.76 10.39 -6.85
C SER A 32 10.25 10.62 -5.41
N VAL A 33 9.89 11.85 -5.04
CA VAL A 33 9.33 12.15 -3.72
C VAL A 33 7.79 12.01 -3.71
N GLY A 34 7.18 11.68 -4.85
CA GLY A 34 5.73 11.52 -4.98
C GLY A 34 4.99 12.80 -5.36
N CYS A 35 5.69 13.85 -5.82
CA CYS A 35 5.01 15.01 -6.38
C CYS A 35 4.25 14.61 -7.66
N THR A 36 3.12 15.27 -7.91
CA THR A 36 2.41 15.09 -9.18
C THR A 36 3.21 15.64 -10.36
N GLN A 37 2.96 15.13 -11.56
CA GLN A 37 3.61 15.57 -12.80
C GLN A 37 3.46 17.09 -13.02
N GLY A 38 2.28 17.65 -12.71
CA GLY A 38 2.04 19.09 -12.80
C GLY A 38 2.92 19.91 -11.85
N ILE A 39 3.11 19.45 -10.61
CA ILE A 39 3.99 20.11 -9.62
C ILE A 39 5.46 19.98 -10.05
N ALA A 40 5.88 18.79 -10.49
CA ALA A 40 7.22 18.54 -11.00
C ALA A 40 7.56 19.46 -12.19
N CYS A 41 6.61 19.63 -13.11
CA CYS A 41 6.73 20.55 -14.25
C CYS A 41 6.89 22.01 -13.80
N LYS A 42 6.04 22.47 -12.88
CA LYS A 42 6.11 23.83 -12.32
C LYS A 42 7.46 24.07 -11.63
N ALA A 43 7.93 23.13 -10.81
CA ALA A 43 9.23 23.20 -10.13
C ALA A 43 10.42 23.26 -11.12
N ALA A 44 10.28 22.63 -12.28
CA ALA A 44 11.28 22.67 -13.34
C ALA A 44 11.13 23.85 -14.31
N GLY A 45 10.07 24.65 -14.19
CA GLY A 45 9.80 25.81 -15.06
C GLY A 45 9.32 25.42 -16.46
N ILE A 46 8.66 24.27 -16.62
CA ILE A 46 8.09 23.81 -17.89
C ILE A 46 6.56 23.69 -17.81
N GLY A 47 5.90 23.85 -18.95
CA GLY A 47 4.45 23.60 -19.05
C GLY A 47 4.14 22.11 -19.20
N ALA A 48 3.01 21.66 -18.64
CA ALA A 48 2.58 20.26 -18.68
C ALA A 48 2.48 19.70 -20.11
N ARG A 49 1.97 20.49 -21.08
CA ARG A 49 1.92 20.09 -22.49
C ARG A 49 3.31 19.77 -23.08
N THR A 50 4.35 20.48 -22.64
CA THR A 50 5.72 20.21 -23.09
C THR A 50 6.23 18.90 -22.51
N TYR A 51 5.95 18.65 -21.23
CA TYR A 51 6.27 17.39 -20.58
C TYR A 51 5.61 16.19 -21.26
N HIS A 52 4.29 16.20 -21.46
CA HIS A 52 3.59 15.09 -22.11
C HIS A 52 4.13 14.82 -23.52
N ARG A 53 4.38 15.88 -24.31
CA ARG A 53 5.00 15.73 -25.64
C ARG A 53 6.37 15.03 -25.58
N TRP A 54 7.17 15.29 -24.53
CA TRP A 54 8.47 14.65 -24.36
C TRP A 54 8.36 13.18 -23.95
N ILE A 55 7.37 12.84 -23.11
CA ILE A 55 7.09 11.46 -22.72
C ILE A 55 6.62 10.66 -23.93
N THR A 56 5.60 11.13 -24.66
CA THR A 56 5.08 10.48 -25.87
C THR A 56 6.18 10.28 -26.90
N ARG A 57 6.98 11.32 -27.18
CA ARG A 57 8.12 11.19 -28.10
C ARG A 57 9.16 10.18 -27.61
N GLY A 58 9.39 10.12 -26.30
CA GLY A 58 10.32 9.16 -25.72
C GLY A 58 9.83 7.72 -25.86
N GLU A 59 8.52 7.50 -25.74
CA GLU A 59 7.88 6.19 -25.97
C GLU A 59 7.95 5.78 -27.45
N GLU A 60 7.63 6.70 -28.36
CA GLU A 60 7.77 6.51 -29.81
C GLU A 60 9.23 6.19 -30.20
N ASP A 61 10.20 6.91 -29.63
CA ASP A 61 11.63 6.65 -29.87
C ASP A 61 12.04 5.26 -29.37
N ILE A 62 11.49 4.78 -28.25
CA ILE A 62 11.75 3.43 -27.73
C ILE A 62 11.17 2.37 -28.67
N GLU A 63 9.92 2.55 -29.10
CA GLU A 63 9.22 1.63 -30.01
C GLU A 63 9.91 1.55 -31.37
N ALA A 64 10.44 2.66 -31.87
CA ALA A 64 11.23 2.73 -33.09
C ALA A 64 12.67 2.16 -32.94
N GLY A 65 13.03 1.61 -31.78
CA GLY A 65 14.36 1.06 -31.50
C GLY A 65 15.44 2.09 -31.15
N ASN A 66 15.10 3.38 -31.10
CA ASN A 66 15.99 4.47 -30.71
C ASN A 66 15.97 4.73 -29.19
N SER A 67 16.21 3.67 -28.41
CA SER A 67 16.20 3.74 -26.95
C SER A 67 17.23 4.72 -26.37
N SER A 68 18.29 5.04 -27.10
CA SER A 68 19.37 5.95 -26.63
C SER A 68 19.06 7.43 -26.85
N SER A 69 17.89 7.79 -27.39
CA SER A 69 17.50 9.20 -27.54
C SER A 69 17.35 9.90 -26.18
N ASP A 70 17.60 11.22 -26.14
CA ASP A 70 17.42 12.01 -24.92
C ASP A 70 15.98 11.92 -24.36
N PHE A 71 14.98 11.79 -25.23
CA PHE A 71 13.57 11.65 -24.84
C PHE A 71 13.27 10.25 -24.29
N ALA A 72 13.81 9.20 -24.92
CA ALA A 72 13.69 7.82 -24.46
C ALA A 72 14.35 7.62 -23.10
N VAL A 73 15.54 8.17 -22.90
CA VAL A 73 16.25 8.15 -21.62
C VAL A 73 15.46 8.91 -20.55
N PHE A 74 14.93 10.09 -20.88
CA PHE A 74 14.11 10.87 -19.95
C PHE A 74 12.81 10.15 -19.57
N SER A 75 12.09 9.56 -20.52
CA SER A 75 10.85 8.80 -20.26
C SER A 75 11.11 7.63 -19.31
N ARG A 76 12.16 6.84 -19.56
CA ARG A 76 12.56 5.75 -18.66
C ARG A 76 12.98 6.24 -17.27
N ALA A 77 13.67 7.38 -17.18
CA ALA A 77 14.04 7.97 -15.90
C ALA A 77 12.81 8.40 -15.08
N VAL A 78 11.79 8.95 -15.75
CA VAL A 78 10.50 9.32 -15.14
C VAL A 78 9.76 8.09 -14.62
N GLN A 79 9.58 7.07 -15.45
CA GLN A 79 8.91 5.81 -15.04
C GLN A 79 9.63 5.16 -13.86
N ARG A 80 10.97 5.14 -13.89
CA ARG A 80 11.79 4.64 -12.78
C ARG A 80 11.61 5.46 -11.50
N ALA A 81 11.52 6.79 -11.60
CA ALA A 81 11.34 7.65 -10.44
C ALA A 81 10.00 7.39 -9.74
N GLU A 82 8.92 7.25 -10.52
CA GLU A 82 7.58 6.93 -10.01
C GLU A 82 7.56 5.52 -9.38
N ALA A 83 8.15 4.53 -10.05
CA ALA A 83 8.26 3.17 -9.50
C ALA A 83 9.00 3.15 -8.15
N LEU A 84 10.14 3.84 -8.04
CA LEU A 84 10.91 3.94 -6.80
C LEU A 84 10.13 4.65 -5.68
N PHE A 85 9.29 5.63 -6.02
CA PHE A 85 8.41 6.26 -5.03
C PHE A 85 7.40 5.24 -4.49
N PHE A 86 6.71 4.53 -5.38
CA PHE A 86 5.72 3.52 -4.97
C PHE A 86 6.34 2.38 -4.18
N GLU A 87 7.55 1.93 -4.57
CA GLU A 87 8.31 0.91 -3.84
C GLU A 87 8.61 1.37 -2.41
N ARG A 88 9.11 2.60 -2.22
CA ARG A 88 9.36 3.16 -0.88
C ARG A 88 8.10 3.25 -0.04
N CYS A 89 6.99 3.71 -0.63
CA CYS A 89 5.71 3.78 0.07
C CYS A 89 5.23 2.38 0.48
N ALA A 90 5.31 1.41 -0.43
CA ALA A 90 4.93 0.03 -0.15
C ALA A 90 5.81 -0.59 0.95
N ALA A 91 7.12 -0.34 0.93
CA ALA A 91 8.04 -0.79 1.97
C ALA A 91 7.70 -0.16 3.33
N THR A 92 7.40 1.14 3.36
CA THR A 92 7.01 1.85 4.60
C THR A 92 5.73 1.26 5.19
N ILE A 93 4.74 0.98 4.36
CA ILE A 93 3.47 0.39 4.80
C ILE A 93 3.67 -1.06 5.24
N SER A 94 4.53 -1.82 4.54
CA SER A 94 4.90 -3.17 4.92
C SER A 94 5.58 -3.21 6.28
N GLU A 95 6.47 -2.26 6.58
CA GLU A 95 7.10 -2.14 7.90
C GLU A 95 6.07 -1.82 8.98
N ALA A 96 5.22 -0.80 8.75
CA ALA A 96 4.16 -0.43 9.68
C ALA A 96 3.14 -1.56 9.94
N SER A 97 3.02 -2.51 9.02
CA SER A 97 2.14 -3.67 9.16
C SER A 97 2.57 -4.66 10.23
N LEU A 98 3.83 -4.60 10.67
CA LEU A 98 4.34 -5.42 11.78
C LEU A 98 3.69 -5.01 13.12
N ASP A 99 3.41 -3.73 13.30
CA ASP A 99 2.84 -3.18 14.53
C ASP A 99 1.32 -2.89 14.42
N SER A 100 0.82 -2.70 13.20
CA SER A 100 -0.58 -2.36 12.93
C SER A 100 -1.20 -3.32 11.93
N TRP A 101 -2.11 -4.16 12.42
CA TRP A 101 -2.89 -5.06 11.57
C TRP A 101 -3.72 -4.29 10.52
N GLN A 102 -4.13 -3.04 10.80
CA GLN A 102 -4.85 -2.21 9.83
C GLN A 102 -4.00 -1.89 8.60
N ALA A 103 -2.69 -1.69 8.76
CA ALA A 103 -1.78 -1.49 7.62
C ALA A 103 -1.65 -2.77 6.78
N ALA A 104 -1.60 -3.95 7.43
CA ALA A 104 -1.63 -5.24 6.75
C ALA A 104 -2.96 -5.44 5.98
N ALA A 105 -4.09 -5.19 6.64
CA ALA A 105 -5.42 -5.31 6.06
C ALA A 105 -5.60 -4.37 4.85
N TRP A 106 -5.17 -3.11 4.96
CA TRP A 106 -5.23 -2.14 3.87
C TRP A 106 -4.42 -2.58 2.64
N MET A 107 -3.26 -3.22 2.84
CA MET A 107 -2.47 -3.76 1.73
C MET A 107 -3.16 -4.95 1.05
N LEU A 108 -3.74 -5.86 1.84
CA LEU A 108 -4.47 -7.04 1.34
C LEU A 108 -5.70 -6.63 0.53
N GLU A 109 -6.54 -5.74 1.06
CA GLU A 109 -7.74 -5.22 0.38
C GLU A 109 -7.42 -4.61 -0.99
N ARG A 110 -6.26 -3.95 -1.14
CA ARG A 110 -5.88 -3.25 -2.38
C ARG A 110 -5.16 -4.13 -3.38
N ARG A 111 -4.40 -5.14 -2.94
CA ARG A 111 -3.68 -6.06 -3.83
C ARG A 111 -4.52 -7.25 -4.25
N LEU A 112 -5.33 -7.76 -3.34
CA LEU A 112 -6.16 -8.94 -3.53
C LEU A 112 -7.64 -8.52 -3.45
N ARG A 113 -8.03 -7.60 -4.35
CA ARG A 113 -9.38 -7.03 -4.35
C ARG A 113 -10.48 -8.07 -4.55
N ASP A 114 -10.19 -9.16 -5.25
CA ASP A 114 -11.20 -10.20 -5.51
C ASP A 114 -11.41 -11.11 -4.29
N ASP A 115 -10.35 -11.35 -3.50
CA ASP A 115 -10.40 -12.21 -2.31
C ASP A 115 -10.73 -11.43 -1.01
N TYR A 116 -10.26 -10.17 -0.92
CA TYR A 116 -10.34 -9.33 0.28
C TYR A 116 -10.99 -7.96 0.03
N GLY A 117 -11.36 -7.63 -1.21
CA GLY A 117 -12.19 -6.46 -1.46
C GLY A 117 -13.56 -6.63 -0.81
N LYS A 118 -14.24 -5.51 -0.56
CA LYS A 118 -15.54 -5.45 0.13
C LYS A 118 -16.41 -6.65 -0.25
N MET A 119 -16.82 -7.42 0.77
CA MET A 119 -17.79 -8.50 0.63
C MET A 119 -18.91 -8.05 -0.33
N PRO A 120 -19.34 -8.91 -1.29
CA PRO A 120 -20.51 -8.61 -2.08
C PRO A 120 -21.65 -8.22 -1.13
N PRO A 121 -22.50 -7.24 -1.49
CA PRO A 121 -23.60 -6.84 -0.63
C PRO A 121 -24.36 -8.11 -0.22
N PRO A 122 -24.75 -8.24 1.07
CA PRO A 122 -25.49 -9.41 1.51
C PRO A 122 -26.65 -9.64 0.54
N PRO A 123 -26.95 -10.89 0.15
CA PRO A 123 -28.06 -11.16 -0.75
C PRO A 123 -29.29 -10.46 -0.19
N LYS A 124 -30.02 -9.73 -1.05
CA LYS A 124 -31.26 -9.07 -0.65
C LYS A 124 -32.15 -10.12 0.01
N VAL A 125 -32.65 -9.79 1.20
CA VAL A 125 -33.38 -10.69 2.12
C VAL A 125 -34.66 -11.30 1.55
N ASP A 126 -35.05 -10.94 0.32
CA ASP A 126 -36.18 -11.52 -0.41
C ASP A 126 -36.03 -13.04 -0.68
N ARG A 127 -34.86 -13.63 -0.43
CA ARG A 127 -34.61 -15.09 -0.53
C ARG A 127 -34.24 -15.80 0.78
N LEU A 128 -34.31 -15.14 1.94
CA LEU A 128 -34.04 -15.81 3.23
C LEU A 128 -35.25 -16.60 3.78
N LEU A 129 -36.45 -16.41 3.22
CA LEU A 129 -37.65 -17.11 3.69
C LEU A 129 -37.87 -18.50 3.04
N GLU A 130 -37.14 -18.84 1.97
CA GLU A 130 -37.27 -20.16 1.32
C GLU A 130 -36.30 -21.21 1.85
N VAL A 131 -35.22 -20.80 2.52
CA VAL A 131 -34.28 -21.71 3.17
C VAL A 131 -34.25 -21.33 4.63
N GLY A 132 -35.03 -22.03 5.45
CA GLY A 132 -35.26 -21.73 6.88
C GLY A 132 -33.98 -21.69 7.71
N LEU A 133 -33.24 -20.60 7.63
CA LEU A 133 -32.13 -20.27 8.52
C LEU A 133 -32.63 -19.20 9.48
N VAL A 134 -33.22 -19.65 10.58
CA VAL A 134 -33.60 -18.80 11.70
C VAL A 134 -32.30 -18.22 12.28
N LEU A 135 -32.06 -16.93 12.04
CA LEU A 135 -31.03 -16.19 12.74
C LEU A 135 -31.45 -16.14 14.23
N PHE A 136 -30.64 -16.75 15.10
CA PHE A 136 -30.82 -16.71 16.54
C PHE A 136 -30.91 -15.24 17.02
N ASP A 137 -32.11 -14.81 17.42
CA ASP A 137 -32.27 -13.62 18.24
C ASP A 137 -31.88 -14.00 19.68
N VAL A 138 -30.71 -13.54 20.11
CA VAL A 138 -30.26 -13.68 21.50
C VAL A 138 -31.12 -12.72 22.34
N LYS A 139 -32.13 -13.28 23.00
CA LYS A 139 -32.80 -12.59 24.10
C LYS A 139 -32.94 -13.53 25.28
N GLU A 140 -31.89 -13.57 26.10
CA GLU A 140 -31.94 -14.07 27.47
C GLU A 140 -33.07 -13.39 28.25
N PRO A 141 -33.86 -14.16 29.02
CA PRO A 141 -34.16 -13.68 30.35
C PRO A 141 -33.67 -14.68 31.41
N MET A 142 -32.84 -14.17 32.31
CA MET A 142 -32.57 -14.72 33.63
C MET A 142 -33.87 -15.14 34.33
N GLY A 143 -33.95 -16.38 34.80
CA GLY A 143 -35.12 -16.85 35.55
C GLY A 143 -34.99 -18.29 36.06
N GLN A 144 -34.19 -18.45 37.13
CA GLN A 144 -34.24 -19.46 38.20
C GLN A 144 -34.83 -20.85 37.89
N VAL A 145 -33.99 -21.89 37.98
CA VAL A 145 -34.45 -23.24 38.32
C VAL A 145 -33.57 -23.77 39.46
N GLU A 146 -34.18 -23.84 40.64
CA GLU A 146 -33.70 -24.61 41.79
C GLU A 146 -33.56 -26.07 41.37
N THR A 147 -32.38 -26.66 41.54
CA THR A 147 -32.24 -28.12 41.55
C THR A 147 -31.88 -28.56 42.95
N GLU A 148 -32.92 -28.94 43.68
CA GLU A 148 -32.79 -29.69 44.90
C GLU A 148 -32.28 -31.12 44.62
N HIS A 149 -31.43 -31.58 45.55
CA HIS A 149 -31.16 -32.97 45.99
C HIS A 149 -30.12 -33.82 45.23
N PRO A 150 -29.47 -34.80 45.90
CA PRO A 150 -29.07 -34.87 47.31
C PRO A 150 -27.58 -35.28 47.49
N ASN A 151 -26.99 -34.87 48.61
CA ASN A 151 -25.77 -35.46 49.21
C ASN A 151 -26.11 -36.90 49.67
N PRO A 152 -25.19 -37.91 49.74
CA PRO A 152 -23.93 -37.85 50.48
C PRO A 152 -22.75 -38.57 49.75
N VAL A 153 -21.49 -38.39 50.13
CA VAL A 153 -20.79 -39.25 51.09
C VAL A 153 -19.50 -38.53 51.52
N GLN A 154 -19.34 -38.44 52.84
CA GLN A 154 -18.18 -37.86 53.50
C GLN A 154 -16.97 -38.78 53.41
N VAL A 155 -15.81 -38.23 53.04
CA VAL A 155 -14.51 -38.69 53.52
C VAL A 155 -13.74 -37.47 53.99
N ALA A 156 -13.98 -37.08 55.25
CA ALA A 156 -13.16 -36.11 55.95
C ALA A 156 -12.05 -36.86 56.69
N GLY A 157 -10.82 -36.72 56.21
CA GLY A 157 -9.63 -37.00 57.00
C GLY A 157 -9.58 -36.03 58.17
N SER A 158 -9.80 -36.54 59.37
CA SER A 158 -9.67 -35.80 60.62
C SER A 158 -8.20 -35.55 60.93
N GLY A 159 -7.78 -34.29 60.80
CA GLY A 159 -6.55 -33.79 61.40
C GLY A 159 -6.65 -33.86 62.93
N SER A 160 -5.73 -34.61 63.53
CA SER A 160 -5.54 -34.67 64.98
C SER A 160 -4.96 -33.35 65.49
N ARG A 161 -5.73 -32.67 66.35
CA ARG A 161 -5.33 -31.53 67.17
C ARG A 161 -4.75 -32.08 68.48
N GLY A 162 -3.45 -31.94 68.70
CA GLY A 162 -2.84 -32.15 70.01
C GLY A 162 -2.74 -30.82 70.75
N GLN A 163 -3.51 -30.65 71.82
CA GLN A 163 -3.22 -29.72 72.92
C GLN A 163 -2.70 -30.54 74.11
N GLY A 164 -1.74 -29.97 74.83
CA GLY A 164 -1.24 -30.40 76.15
C GLY A 164 0.16 -29.81 76.36
N SER A 165 0.36 -28.64 76.97
CA SER A 165 0.40 -28.36 78.42
C SER A 165 1.35 -29.29 79.19
N GLU A 166 2.61 -28.89 79.36
CA GLU A 166 3.29 -28.56 80.63
C GLU A 166 4.68 -27.97 80.37
#